data_AF-A0A9X3MQ31-F1
#
_entry.id   AF-A0A9X3MQ31-F1
#
_cell.length_a   1.000
_cell.length_b   1.000
_cell.length_c   1.000
_cell.angle_alpha   90.00
_cell.angle_beta   90.00
_cell.angle_gamma   90.00
#
_symmetry.space_group_name_H-M   'P 1'
#
loop_
_entity.id
_entity.type
_entity.pdbx_description
1 polymer ?
#
loop_
_entity_poly.entity_id
_entity_poly.type
_entity_poly.pdbx_seq_one_letter_code
_entity_poly.pdbx_strand_id
1 'polypeptide(L)'
;MENLSATVEDLLATQPPARALRTWFLRLADLIRIKHGLGDALNTATARDVIDATYAPVLGAIRRLLDAGEQAGELRPGLDESDVLLLMGCLWRVPAGTAGKAQADRLIDTVIHALRPA
;
A
#
# COMPACT_ATOMS: atom_id res chain seq x y z
N MET A 1 4.85 -13.08 -10.43
CA MET A 1 4.86 -12.19 -9.26
C MET A 1 4.75 -10.78 -9.83
N GLU A 2 3.68 -10.05 -9.51
CA GLU A 2 3.44 -8.70 -10.06
C GLU A 2 4.58 -7.76 -9.63
N ASN A 3 5.15 -7.01 -10.58
CA ASN A 3 6.21 -6.05 -10.29
C ASN A 3 5.56 -4.75 -9.79
N LEU A 4 5.50 -4.59 -8.47
CA LEU A 4 4.87 -3.45 -7.80
C LEU A 4 5.40 -2.09 -8.27
N SER A 5 6.66 -2.03 -8.71
CA SER A 5 7.27 -0.80 -9.24
C SER A 5 6.74 -0.45 -10.63
N ALA A 6 6.55 -1.44 -11.51
CA ALA A 6 5.96 -1.20 -12.83
C ALA A 6 4.50 -0.75 -12.69
N THR A 7 3.78 -1.31 -11.72
CA THR A 7 2.39 -0.93 -11.41
C THR A 7 2.26 0.52 -10.94
N VAL A 8 3.27 1.13 -10.30
CA VAL A 8 3.21 2.54 -9.87
C VAL A 8 3.13 3.48 -11.06
N GLU A 9 3.99 3.30 -12.06
CA GLU A 9 4.04 4.18 -13.24
C GLU A 9 2.73 4.11 -14.02
N ASP A 10 2.18 2.91 -14.20
CA ASP A 10 0.89 2.72 -14.87
C ASP A 10 -0.27 3.41 -14.11
N LEU A 11 -0.25 3.36 -12.78
CA LEU A 11 -1.26 4.03 -11.95
C LEU A 11 -1.12 5.54 -12.03
N LEU A 12 0.09 6.09 -11.96
CA LEU A 12 0.33 7.54 -12.07
C LEU A 12 0.03 8.07 -13.48
N ALA A 13 0.21 7.25 -14.52
CA ALA A 13 -0.17 7.60 -15.89
C ALA A 13 -1.68 7.69 -16.11
N THR A 14 -2.48 7.03 -15.27
CA THR A 14 -3.94 6.88 -15.47
C THR A 14 -4.79 7.51 -14.38
N GLN A 15 -4.19 7.94 -13.26
CA GLN A 15 -4.91 8.39 -12.07
C GLN A 15 -4.18 9.56 -11.39
N PRO A 16 -4.93 10.46 -10.74
CA PRO A 16 -4.36 11.43 -9.80
C PRO A 16 -3.54 10.72 -8.70
N PRO A 17 -2.39 11.27 -8.25
CA PRO A 17 -1.48 10.60 -7.32
C PRO A 17 -2.13 10.09 -6.03
N ALA A 18 -3.04 10.84 -5.40
CA ALA A 18 -3.70 10.37 -4.19
C ALA A 18 -4.57 9.12 -4.46
N ARG A 19 -5.17 9.04 -5.66
CA ARG A 19 -5.95 7.87 -6.09
C ARG A 19 -5.05 6.71 -6.51
N ALA A 20 -3.92 6.99 -7.15
CA ALA A 20 -2.91 5.99 -7.46
C ALA A 20 -2.38 5.33 -6.18
N LEU A 21 -2.04 6.14 -5.15
CA LEU A 21 -1.60 5.67 -3.83
C LEU A 21 -2.63 4.75 -3.17
N ARG A 22 -3.90 5.19 -3.16
CA ARG A 22 -5.03 4.38 -2.66
C ARG A 22 -5.13 3.03 -3.38
N THR A 23 -5.14 3.06 -4.71
CA THR A 23 -5.29 1.85 -5.55
C THR A 23 -4.13 0.89 -5.34
N TRP A 24 -2.90 1.42 -5.27
CA TRP A 24 -1.70 0.63 -5.08
C TRP A 24 -1.71 -0.12 -3.73
N PHE A 25 -2.07 0.56 -2.64
CA PHE A 25 -2.17 -0.08 -1.31
C PHE A 25 -3.28 -1.12 -1.22
N LEU A 26 -4.43 -0.92 -1.89
CA LEU A 26 -5.48 -1.93 -1.95
C LEU A 26 -5.02 -3.19 -2.71
N ARG A 27 -4.31 -3.02 -3.83
CA ARG A 27 -3.70 -4.16 -4.55
C ARG A 27 -2.67 -4.87 -3.69
N LEU A 28 -1.82 -4.12 -3.00
CA LEU A 28 -0.87 -4.69 -2.04
C LEU A 28 -1.58 -5.49 -0.94
N ALA A 29 -2.70 -4.99 -0.43
CA ALA A 29 -3.53 -5.69 0.57
C ALA A 29 -4.08 -7.01 0.06
N ASP A 30 -4.61 -7.02 -1.16
CA ASP A 30 -5.14 -8.23 -1.76
C ASP A 30 -4.04 -9.26 -2.02
N LEU A 31 -2.84 -8.83 -2.47
CA LEU A 31 -1.68 -9.72 -2.63
C LEU A 31 -1.21 -10.32 -1.29
N ILE A 32 -1.15 -9.51 -0.23
CA ILE A 32 -0.72 -9.97 1.10
C ILE A 32 -1.77 -10.90 1.72
N ARG A 33 -3.07 -10.61 1.57
CA ARG A 33 -4.15 -11.48 2.07
C ARG A 33 -4.18 -12.84 1.37
N ILE A 34 -3.90 -12.90 0.07
CA ILE A 34 -3.77 -14.19 -0.63
C ILE A 34 -2.62 -15.01 -0.04
N LYS A 35 -1.49 -14.38 0.30
CA LYS A 35 -0.35 -15.06 0.95
C LYS A 35 -0.64 -15.48 2.39
N HIS A 36 -1.28 -14.64 3.21
CA HIS A 36 -1.66 -14.98 4.58
C HIS A 36 -2.83 -15.97 4.68
N GLY A 37 -3.74 -16.00 3.70
CA GLY A 37 -4.74 -17.05 3.56
C GLY A 37 -4.15 -18.42 3.21
N LEU A 38 -2.92 -18.43 2.67
CA LEU A 38 -2.06 -19.62 2.52
C LEU A 38 -1.14 -19.85 3.74
N GLY A 39 -1.21 -18.95 4.74
CA GLY A 39 -0.25 -18.75 5.81
C GLY A 39 -0.26 -19.79 6.93
N ASP A 40 -1.25 -20.68 6.99
CA ASP A 40 -1.13 -21.88 7.82
C ASP A 40 0.01 -22.82 7.33
N ALA A 41 0.54 -22.60 6.12
CA ALA A 41 1.56 -23.47 5.51
C ALA A 41 2.99 -22.89 5.43
N LEU A 42 3.27 -21.64 5.84
CA LEU A 42 4.52 -20.94 5.51
C LEU A 42 5.25 -20.28 6.69
N ASN A 43 5.30 -20.95 7.85
CA ASN A 43 5.99 -20.45 9.04
C ASN A 43 7.46 -20.94 9.12
N THR A 44 8.30 -20.58 8.14
CA THR A 44 9.74 -20.94 8.13
C THR A 44 10.63 -19.72 7.84
N ALA A 45 11.92 -19.81 8.18
CA ALA A 45 12.91 -18.73 8.01
C ALA A 45 12.94 -18.14 6.58
N THR A 46 12.62 -18.94 5.57
CA THR A 46 12.48 -18.54 4.16
C THR A 46 11.40 -17.47 3.94
N ALA A 47 10.36 -17.40 4.78
CA ALA A 47 9.34 -16.37 4.70
C ALA A 47 9.88 -14.99 5.12
N ARG A 48 10.83 -14.92 6.06
CA ARG A 48 11.45 -13.65 6.49
C ARG A 48 12.35 -13.05 5.41
N ASP A 49 13.19 -13.86 4.77
CA ASP A 49 14.05 -13.38 3.67
C ASP A 49 13.23 -12.87 2.47
N VAL A 50 12.09 -13.51 2.19
CA VAL A 50 11.15 -13.06 1.15
C VAL A 50 10.42 -11.78 1.57
N ILE A 51 10.11 -11.60 2.86
CA ILE A 51 9.53 -10.36 3.38
C ILE A 51 10.53 -9.20 3.26
N ASP A 52 11.79 -9.41 3.66
CA ASP A 52 12.84 -8.39 3.64
C ASP A 52 13.23 -8.00 2.20
N ALA A 53 13.33 -8.96 1.29
CA ALA A 53 13.56 -8.70 -0.15
C ALA A 53 12.39 -7.96 -0.82
N THR A 54 11.18 -8.04 -0.24
CA THR A 54 9.99 -7.32 -0.74
C THR A 54 9.88 -5.91 -0.15
N TYR A 55 10.52 -5.65 1.00
CA TYR A 55 10.31 -4.42 1.78
C TYR A 55 10.91 -3.17 1.11
N ALA A 56 12.15 -3.25 0.63
CA ALA A 56 12.80 -2.10 -0.03
C ALA A 56 12.09 -1.68 -1.34
N PRO A 57 11.69 -2.61 -2.24
CA PRO A 57 10.87 -2.24 -3.41
C PRO A 57 9.51 -1.62 -3.07
N VAL A 58 8.87 -2.08 -1.98
CA VAL A 58 7.60 -1.53 -1.47
C VAL A 58 7.79 -0.09 -1.00
N LEU A 59 8.81 0.18 -0.18
CA LEU A 59 9.13 1.54 0.27
C LEU A 59 9.44 2.46 -0.91
N GLY A 60 10.24 2.01 -1.88
CA GLY A 60 10.55 2.79 -3.08
C GLY A 60 9.32 3.06 -3.97
N ALA A 61 8.35 2.16 -4.01
CA ALA A 61 7.08 2.39 -4.69
C ALA A 61 6.21 3.44 -3.95
N ILE A 62 6.14 3.36 -2.62
CA ILE A 62 5.43 4.34 -1.79
C ILE A 62 6.06 5.71 -1.96
N ARG A 63 7.38 5.83 -1.82
CA ARG A 63 8.11 7.09 -2.00
C ARG A 63 7.78 7.77 -3.32
N ARG A 64 7.78 7.05 -4.44
CA ARG A 64 7.40 7.60 -5.76
C ARG A 64 5.96 8.13 -5.82
N LEU A 65 5.02 7.41 -5.22
CA LEU A 65 3.61 7.85 -5.17
C LEU A 65 3.47 9.10 -4.28
N LEU A 66 4.21 9.16 -3.17
CA LEU A 66 4.24 10.33 -2.28
C LEU A 66 4.86 11.55 -2.98
N ASP A 67 6.01 11.38 -3.64
CA ASP A 67 6.69 12.44 -4.37
C ASP A 67 5.80 13.02 -5.48
N ALA A 68 5.12 12.15 -6.25
CA ALA A 68 4.17 12.58 -7.26
C ALA A 68 2.97 13.34 -6.65
N GLY A 69 2.48 12.91 -5.50
CA GLY A 69 1.38 13.57 -4.80
C GLY A 69 1.78 14.92 -4.18
N GLU A 70 3.00 15.04 -3.69
CA GLU A 70 3.58 16.29 -3.22
C GLU A 70 3.75 17.28 -4.39
N GLN A 71 4.33 16.84 -5.52
CA GLN A 71 4.49 17.66 -6.72
C GLN A 71 3.17 18.13 -7.31
N ALA A 72 2.12 17.31 -7.25
CA ALA A 72 0.78 17.67 -7.69
C ALA A 72 0.00 18.53 -6.69
N GLY A 73 0.53 18.75 -5.47
CA GLY A 73 -0.16 19.45 -4.39
C GLY A 73 -1.36 18.68 -3.82
N GLU A 74 -1.46 17.37 -4.07
CA GLU A 74 -2.55 16.52 -3.56
C GLU A 74 -2.24 15.93 -2.18
N LEU A 75 -0.96 15.76 -1.85
CA LEU A 75 -0.48 15.27 -0.56
C LEU A 75 0.40 16.34 0.09
N ARG A 76 0.37 16.41 1.43
CA ARG A 76 1.26 17.32 2.16
C ARG A 76 2.73 16.93 1.95
N PRO A 77 3.67 17.89 1.98
CA PRO A 77 5.08 17.57 1.87
C PRO A 77 5.63 16.87 3.12
N GLY A 78 6.75 16.16 2.95
CA GLY A 78 7.51 15.59 4.06
C GLY A 78 6.91 14.32 4.68
N LEU A 79 6.08 13.59 3.92
CA LEU A 79 5.61 12.27 4.33
C LEU A 79 6.75 11.23 4.22
N ASP A 80 6.95 10.46 5.28
CA ASP A 80 7.87 9.32 5.29
C ASP A 80 7.17 8.05 4.78
N GLU A 81 7.80 7.34 3.85
CA GLU A 81 7.25 6.12 3.24
C GLU A 81 7.08 4.98 4.24
N SER A 82 7.94 4.92 5.27
CA SER A 82 7.89 3.90 6.32
C SER A 82 6.73 4.15 7.26
N ASP A 83 6.50 5.42 7.63
CA ASP A 83 5.35 5.84 8.45
C ASP A 83 4.04 5.58 7.71
N VAL A 84 3.98 5.92 6.42
CA VAL A 84 2.79 5.67 5.59
C VAL A 84 2.55 4.16 5.46
N LEU A 85 3.58 3.34 5.24
CA LEU A 85 3.45 1.89 5.22
C LEU A 85 2.91 1.35 6.57
N LEU A 86 3.42 1.86 7.69
CA LEU A 86 3.00 1.46 9.03
C LEU A 86 1.52 1.82 9.30
N LEU A 87 1.09 3.02 8.92
CA LEU A 87 -0.31 3.45 9.01
C LEU A 87 -1.24 2.54 8.17
N MET A 88 -0.79 2.15 6.99
CA MET A 88 -1.51 1.21 6.11
C MET A 88 -1.52 -0.22 6.65
N GLY A 89 -0.80 -0.50 7.74
CA GLY A 89 -0.86 -1.75 8.50
C GLY A 89 -2.28 -2.18 8.91
N CYS A 90 -3.20 -1.24 9.04
CA CYS A 90 -4.60 -1.51 9.32
C CYS A 90 -5.27 -2.39 8.24
N LEU A 91 -4.85 -2.29 6.97
CA LEU A 91 -5.44 -3.01 5.85
C LEU A 91 -5.19 -4.52 5.93
N TRP A 92 -4.10 -4.94 6.57
CA TRP A 92 -3.78 -6.36 6.75
C TRP A 92 -4.64 -7.01 7.85
N ARG A 93 -5.20 -6.20 8.75
CA ARG A 93 -5.87 -6.65 9.98
C ARG A 93 -7.39 -6.73 9.87
N VAL A 94 -7.97 -6.23 8.79
CA VAL A 94 -9.42 -6.36 8.58
C VAL A 94 -9.78 -7.83 8.32
N PRO A 95 -10.99 -8.29 8.69
CA PRO A 95 -11.45 -9.64 8.41
C PRO A 95 -11.41 -9.99 6.91
N ALA A 96 -11.37 -11.29 6.59
CA ALA A 96 -11.60 -11.74 5.22
C ALA A 96 -13.06 -11.49 4.79
N GLY A 97 -13.30 -11.50 3.48
CA GLY A 97 -14.65 -11.38 2.91
C GLY A 97 -15.10 -9.94 2.65
N THR A 98 -16.36 -9.80 2.22
CA THR A 98 -16.93 -8.54 1.71
C THR A 98 -16.97 -7.44 2.78
N ALA A 99 -17.35 -7.79 4.02
CA ALA A 99 -17.40 -6.83 5.12
C ALA A 99 -16.02 -6.23 5.45
N GLY A 100 -14.98 -7.06 5.46
CA GLY A 100 -13.61 -6.60 5.68
C GLY A 100 -13.04 -5.77 4.53
N LYS A 101 -13.38 -6.11 3.27
CA LYS A 101 -13.05 -5.26 2.11
C LYS A 101 -13.69 -3.87 2.24
N ALA A 102 -14.97 -3.80 2.58
CA ALA A 102 -15.64 -2.53 2.81
C ALA A 102 -15.03 -1.75 3.98
N GLN A 103 -14.54 -2.42 5.03
CA GLN A 103 -13.82 -1.77 6.12
C GLN A 103 -12.45 -1.23 5.67
N ALA A 104 -11.72 -1.99 4.85
CA ALA A 104 -10.44 -1.54 4.28
C ALA A 104 -10.62 -0.29 3.43
N ASP A 105 -11.67 -0.22 2.60
CA ASP A 105 -12.00 0.96 1.79
C ASP A 105 -12.19 2.21 2.67
N ARG A 106 -12.98 2.11 3.75
CA ARG A 106 -13.18 3.24 4.67
C ARG A 106 -11.90 3.66 5.39
N LEU A 107 -11.09 2.68 5.81
CA LEU A 107 -9.83 2.96 6.52
C LEU A 107 -8.81 3.64 5.60
N ILE A 108 -8.63 3.16 4.37
CA ILE A 108 -7.70 3.78 3.43
C ILE A 108 -8.18 5.18 3.04
N ASP A 109 -9.48 5.40 2.87
CA ASP A 109 -10.03 6.74 2.58
C ASP A 109 -9.74 7.70 3.74
N THR A 110 -9.87 7.23 4.99
CA THR A 110 -9.53 8.02 6.18
C THR A 110 -8.05 8.40 6.20
N VAL A 111 -7.15 7.45 5.93
CA VAL A 111 -5.71 7.72 5.88
C VAL A 111 -5.38 8.69 4.75
N ILE A 112 -5.85 8.43 3.53
CA ILE A 112 -5.59 9.31 2.37
C ILE A 112 -6.09 10.72 2.63
N HIS A 113 -7.27 10.88 3.22
CA HIS A 113 -7.78 12.19 3.61
C HIS A 113 -6.84 12.88 4.61
N ALA A 114 -6.38 12.16 5.62
CA ALA A 114 -5.43 12.67 6.59
C ALA A 114 -4.06 13.02 6.00
N LEU A 115 -3.69 12.54 4.81
CA LEU A 115 -2.42 12.86 4.12
C LEU A 115 -2.51 14.11 3.23
N ARG A 116 -3.71 14.65 2.98
CA ARG A 116 -3.90 15.83 2.14
C ARG A 116 -3.37 17.10 2.83
N PRO A 117 -3.07 18.17 2.06
CA PRO A 117 -2.82 19.50 2.62
C PRO A 117 -3.99 19.97 3.48
N ALA A 118 -3.70 20.82 4.47
CA ALA A 118 -4.70 21.45 5.34
C ALA A 118 -5.52 22.51 4.60
#